data_AF-A0A448BSL8-F1
#
_entry.id   AF-A0A448BSL8-F1
#
_cell.length_a   1.000
_cell.length_b   1.000
_cell.length_c   1.000
_cell.angle_alpha   90.00
_cell.angle_beta   90.00
_cell.angle_gamma   90.00
#
_symmetry.space_group_name_H-M   'P 1'
#
loop_
_entity.id
_entity.type
_entity.pdbx_description
1 polymer ?
#
loop_
_entity_poly.entity_id
_entity_poly.type
_entity_poly.pdbx_seq_one_letter_code
_entity_poly.pdbx_strand_id
1 'polypeptide(L)'
;MNSPHLERGGLPIREVTRLTGVHPVTLRAWERRYGLVVPQRTGKGHRLYSEEQVERIRRILVWLERGVAISQVRALLERPEETPAADVESPWERLHEQLLDAIAALAERRLDDLFNQAASLYPVATLCEKLLQPLLQHLERRWQGQFGARMERAFFFSWLRSKLGARLYHQQRLQQGAPLLLVNQSELSLEPNLWLCSWLLGSGEVPLQVFDWPLPPAELALACERLEARGVLLYASHRLNPEHLPRLLAGVSCPVVLVGPAVEIQREAFETLALTGLLLASTPLEARRLLGERGLLNP
;
A
#
# COMPACT_ATOMS: atom_id res chain seq x y z
N MET A 1 35.89 13.46 -22.92
CA MET A 1 36.07 13.50 -21.45
C MET A 1 35.16 12.44 -20.85
N ASN A 2 35.72 11.25 -20.57
CA ASN A 2 34.99 10.16 -19.93
C ASN A 2 35.02 10.38 -18.41
N SER A 3 33.86 10.60 -17.80
CA SER A 3 33.75 10.73 -16.35
C SER A 3 34.07 9.40 -15.66
N PRO A 4 34.79 9.39 -14.51
CA PRO A 4 35.33 8.17 -13.87
C PRO A 4 34.29 7.22 -13.26
N HIS A 5 32.99 7.47 -13.43
CA HIS A 5 31.91 6.75 -12.74
C HIS A 5 31.37 5.53 -13.51
N LEU A 6 31.97 5.17 -14.63
CA LEU A 6 31.51 4.04 -15.46
C LEU A 6 31.84 2.65 -14.88
N GLU A 7 32.71 2.57 -13.86
CA GLU A 7 33.22 1.29 -13.34
C GLU A 7 32.29 0.57 -12.34
N ARG A 8 31.21 1.22 -11.89
CA ARG A 8 30.08 0.56 -11.23
C ARG A 8 28.81 0.91 -11.99
N GLY A 9 28.43 0.04 -12.93
CA GLY A 9 27.29 0.24 -13.81
C GLY A 9 26.03 0.64 -13.03
N GLY A 10 25.41 1.77 -13.41
CA GLY A 10 24.21 2.26 -12.73
C GLY A 10 23.04 1.27 -12.78
N LEU A 11 22.16 1.36 -11.80
CA LEU A 11 21.03 0.45 -11.62
C LEU A 11 19.85 0.85 -12.53
N PRO A 12 19.20 -0.11 -13.21
CA PRO A 12 17.99 0.18 -13.97
C PRO A 12 16.83 0.56 -13.04
N ILE A 13 15.85 1.29 -13.57
CA ILE A 13 14.71 1.78 -12.78
C ILE A 13 13.94 0.68 -12.03
N ARG A 14 13.86 -0.53 -12.60
CA ARG A 14 13.21 -1.67 -11.95
C ARG A 14 13.96 -2.08 -10.67
N GLU A 15 15.28 -2.09 -10.72
CA GLU A 15 16.11 -2.44 -9.58
C GLU A 15 16.04 -1.36 -8.49
N VAL A 16 16.00 -0.08 -8.88
CA VAL A 16 15.75 1.01 -7.92
C VAL A 16 14.37 0.88 -7.27
N THR A 17 13.34 0.53 -8.03
CA THR A 17 12.00 0.24 -7.47
C THR A 17 12.05 -0.92 -6.47
N ARG A 18 12.78 -2.00 -6.77
CA ARG A 18 12.96 -3.13 -5.86
C ARG A 18 13.64 -2.72 -4.55
N LEU A 19 14.68 -1.89 -4.64
CA LEU A 19 15.47 -1.45 -3.48
C LEU A 19 14.80 -0.37 -2.62
N THR A 20 13.92 0.44 -3.21
CA THR A 20 13.36 1.64 -2.55
C THR A 20 11.85 1.58 -2.35
N GLY A 21 11.15 0.64 -3.00
CA GLY A 21 9.69 0.59 -3.04
C GLY A 21 9.03 1.73 -3.85
N VAL A 22 9.83 2.62 -4.46
CA VAL A 22 9.30 3.75 -5.24
C VAL A 22 9.02 3.33 -6.67
N HIS A 23 7.77 3.47 -7.10
CA HIS A 23 7.37 3.06 -8.45
C HIS A 23 8.02 3.92 -9.55
N PRO A 24 8.23 3.35 -10.76
CA PRO A 24 8.84 4.06 -11.87
C PRO A 24 8.13 5.37 -12.26
N VAL A 25 6.81 5.44 -12.11
CA VAL A 25 6.03 6.66 -12.38
C VAL A 25 6.43 7.80 -11.43
N THR A 26 6.62 7.47 -10.15
CA THR A 26 7.00 8.42 -9.11
C THR A 26 8.42 8.91 -9.29
N LEU A 27 9.37 8.01 -9.57
CA LEU A 27 10.77 8.38 -9.88
C LEU A 27 10.85 9.32 -11.10
N ARG A 28 10.10 9.03 -12.17
CA ARG A 28 10.03 9.90 -13.35
C ARG A 28 9.41 11.25 -13.05
N ALA A 29 8.40 11.29 -12.17
CA ALA A 29 7.79 12.54 -11.75
C ALA A 29 8.76 13.40 -10.92
N TRP A 30 9.52 12.78 -10.01
CA TRP A 30 10.54 13.45 -9.21
C TRP A 30 11.68 14.03 -10.06
N GLU A 31 12.14 13.30 -11.08
CA GLU A 31 13.09 13.82 -12.08
C GLU A 31 12.48 15.02 -12.82
N ARG A 32 11.30 14.85 -13.43
CA ARG A 32 10.73 15.85 -14.36
C ARG A 32 10.23 17.12 -13.67
N ARG A 33 9.57 16.99 -12.52
CA ARG A 33 8.85 18.10 -11.87
C ARG A 33 9.71 18.84 -10.85
N TYR A 34 10.60 18.13 -10.17
CA TYR A 34 11.34 18.68 -9.02
C TYR A 34 12.86 18.59 -9.17
N GLY A 35 13.37 17.87 -10.18
CA GLY A 35 14.81 17.66 -10.35
C GLY A 35 15.44 16.93 -9.16
N LEU A 36 14.66 16.16 -8.39
CA LEU A 36 15.13 15.57 -7.14
C LEU A 36 16.15 14.45 -7.36
N VAL A 37 16.04 13.73 -8.48
CA VAL A 37 16.94 12.65 -8.88
C VAL A 37 17.11 12.72 -10.38
N VAL A 38 18.35 12.86 -10.87
CA VAL A 38 18.65 13.05 -12.30
C VAL A 38 19.50 11.88 -12.81
N PRO A 39 18.87 10.76 -13.21
CA PRO A 39 19.61 9.56 -13.63
C PRO A 39 20.40 9.80 -14.92
N GLN A 40 21.47 9.02 -15.09
CA GLN A 40 22.18 8.93 -16.35
C GLN A 40 21.31 8.19 -17.37
N ARG A 41 21.60 8.37 -18.67
CA ARG A 41 20.89 7.67 -19.75
C ARG A 41 21.85 6.81 -20.55
N THR A 42 21.41 5.60 -20.90
CA THR A 42 22.12 4.77 -21.87
C THR A 42 22.03 5.38 -23.27
N GLY A 43 22.85 4.89 -24.22
CA GLY A 43 22.72 5.29 -25.63
C GLY A 43 21.34 5.00 -26.25
N LYS A 44 20.55 4.09 -25.64
CA LYS A 44 19.15 3.81 -26.01
C LYS A 44 18.12 4.63 -25.23
N GLY A 45 18.55 5.55 -24.36
CA GLY A 45 17.68 6.44 -23.58
C GLY A 45 17.10 5.86 -22.29
N HIS A 46 17.53 4.66 -21.84
CA HIS A 46 17.09 4.08 -20.57
C HIS A 46 17.78 4.74 -19.38
N ARG A 47 17.05 4.93 -18.28
CA ARG A 47 17.57 5.53 -17.04
C ARG A 47 18.42 4.55 -16.26
N LEU A 48 19.61 4.99 -15.85
CA LEU A 48 20.52 4.31 -14.94
C LEU A 48 20.79 5.21 -13.73
N TYR A 49 20.62 4.64 -12.53
CA TYR A 49 20.76 5.34 -11.26
C TYR A 49 22.05 4.94 -10.56
N SER A 50 22.84 5.89 -10.07
CA SER A 50 24.00 5.57 -9.24
C SER A 50 23.61 5.14 -7.82
N GLU A 51 24.52 4.51 -7.09
CA GLU A 51 24.33 4.21 -5.65
C GLU A 51 24.00 5.48 -4.85
N GLU A 52 24.66 6.60 -5.14
CA GLU A 52 24.37 7.91 -4.51
C GLU A 52 22.94 8.37 -4.77
N GLN A 53 22.41 8.12 -5.97
CA GLN A 53 21.03 8.47 -6.31
C GLN A 53 20.03 7.58 -5.59
N VAL A 54 20.33 6.30 -5.41
CA VAL A 54 19.52 5.42 -4.56
C VAL A 54 19.52 5.92 -3.12
N GLU A 55 20.68 6.35 -2.59
CA GLU A 55 20.75 6.91 -1.24
C GLU A 55 20.01 8.24 -1.12
N ARG A 56 20.07 9.08 -2.16
CA ARG A 56 19.25 10.30 -2.23
C ARG A 56 17.76 9.97 -2.23
N ILE A 57 17.31 8.92 -2.92
CA ILE A 57 15.92 8.44 -2.86
C ILE A 57 15.54 8.02 -1.44
N ARG A 58 16.40 7.27 -0.73
CA ARG A 58 16.15 6.91 0.68
C ARG A 58 15.99 8.13 1.57
N ARG A 59 16.85 9.15 1.41
CA ARG A 59 16.70 10.43 2.14
C ARG A 59 15.40 11.17 1.80
N ILE A 60 14.94 11.13 0.56
CA ILE A 60 13.62 11.69 0.18
C ILE A 60 12.52 10.97 0.97
N LEU A 61 12.55 9.64 1.03
CA LEU A 61 11.54 8.85 1.74
C LEU A 61 11.45 9.23 3.22
N VAL A 62 12.59 9.42 3.90
CA VAL A 62 12.63 9.86 5.31
C VAL A 62 11.90 11.19 5.51
N TRP A 63 12.04 12.15 4.59
CA TRP A 63 11.32 13.41 4.66
C TRP A 63 9.82 13.26 4.41
N LEU A 64 9.43 12.41 3.45
CA LEU A 64 8.02 12.13 3.18
C LEU A 64 7.33 11.42 4.35
N GLU A 65 8.01 10.50 5.02
CA GLU A 65 7.53 9.82 6.24
C GLU A 65 7.28 10.81 7.38
N ARG A 66 8.15 11.82 7.50
CA ARG A 66 7.99 12.97 8.41
C ARG A 66 6.89 13.95 8.00
N GLY A 67 6.18 13.70 6.90
CA GLY A 67 5.07 14.51 6.43
C GLY A 67 5.46 15.71 5.55
N VAL A 68 6.73 15.86 5.19
CA VAL A 68 7.19 16.96 4.33
C VAL A 68 6.61 16.81 2.92
N ALA A 69 6.11 17.91 2.36
CA ALA A 69 5.63 17.96 0.98
C ALA A 69 6.76 17.67 -0.01
N ILE A 70 6.49 16.88 -1.07
CA ILE A 70 7.51 16.56 -2.08
C ILE A 70 8.15 17.81 -2.73
N SER A 71 7.39 18.91 -2.84
CA SER A 71 7.85 20.20 -3.37
C SER A 71 8.91 20.87 -2.50
N GLN A 72 8.95 20.57 -1.20
CA GLN A 72 9.88 21.16 -0.22
C GLN A 72 11.13 20.31 -0.02
N VAL A 73 11.07 19.00 -0.36
CA VAL A 73 12.17 18.05 -0.09
C VAL A 73 13.49 18.50 -0.72
N ARG A 74 13.47 19.15 -1.89
CA ARG A 74 14.71 19.59 -2.55
C ARG A 74 15.53 20.52 -1.66
N ALA A 75 14.89 21.53 -1.06
CA ALA A 75 15.56 22.50 -0.20
C ALA A 75 16.17 21.80 1.03
N LEU A 76 15.42 20.89 1.66
CA LEU A 76 15.89 20.15 2.84
C LEU A 76 17.02 19.16 2.54
N LEU A 77 17.09 18.62 1.32
CA LEU A 77 18.23 17.79 0.90
C LEU A 77 19.51 18.61 0.67
N GLU A 78 19.37 19.87 0.26
CA GLU A 78 20.49 20.79 0.02
C GLU A 78 20.91 21.49 1.32
N ARG A 79 19.97 21.72 2.26
CA ARG A 79 20.17 22.42 3.53
C ARG A 79 19.45 21.68 4.68
N PRO A 80 20.05 20.62 5.25
CA PRO A 80 19.40 19.75 6.24
C PRO A 80 19.10 20.43 7.59
N GLU A 81 19.79 21.52 7.90
CA GLU A 81 19.63 22.29 9.15
C GLU A 81 18.40 23.21 9.14
N GLU A 82 17.76 23.39 7.98
CA GLU A 82 16.53 24.16 7.88
C GLU A 82 15.35 23.31 8.37
N THR A 83 14.76 23.69 9.50
CA THR A 83 13.50 23.10 9.93
C THR A 83 12.41 23.48 8.93
N PRO A 84 11.61 22.52 8.42
CA PRO A 84 10.46 22.86 7.59
C PRO A 84 9.57 23.85 8.36
N ALA A 85 9.24 24.98 7.73
CA ALA A 85 8.41 26.01 8.35
C ALA A 85 7.07 25.40 8.79
N ALA A 86 6.72 25.55 10.07
CA ALA A 86 5.52 24.97 10.67
C ALA A 86 4.19 25.56 10.16
N ASP A 87 4.26 26.67 9.41
CA ASP A 87 3.10 27.47 8.98
C ASP A 87 2.56 27.14 7.57
N VAL A 88 3.09 26.12 6.88
CA VAL A 88 2.55 25.73 5.58
C VAL A 88 1.45 24.69 5.80
N GLU A 89 0.20 25.07 5.51
CA GLU A 89 -0.96 24.18 5.41
C GLU A 89 -0.55 22.87 4.75
N SER A 90 -0.80 21.75 5.44
CA SER A 90 -0.28 20.46 5.01
C SER A 90 -0.85 20.16 3.63
N PRO A 91 -0.03 19.79 2.63
CA PRO A 91 -0.53 19.43 1.29
C PRO A 91 -1.57 18.29 1.35
N TRP A 92 -1.56 17.53 2.44
CA TRP A 92 -2.51 16.45 2.71
C TRP A 92 -3.89 16.97 3.11
N GLU A 93 -3.97 18.01 3.95
CA GLU A 93 -5.24 18.59 4.41
C GLU A 93 -6.06 19.11 3.23
N ARG A 94 -5.45 19.94 2.39
CA ARG A 94 -6.10 20.45 1.18
C ARG A 94 -6.54 19.33 0.23
N LEU A 95 -5.69 18.31 0.05
CA LEU A 95 -6.04 17.17 -0.80
C LEU A 95 -7.18 16.34 -0.19
N HIS A 96 -7.23 16.18 1.14
CA HIS A 96 -8.33 15.53 1.85
C HIS A 96 -9.64 16.24 1.60
N GLU A 97 -9.69 17.56 1.80
CA GLU A 97 -10.89 18.36 1.55
C GLU A 97 -11.38 18.20 0.11
N GLN A 98 -10.47 18.28 -0.87
CA GLN A 98 -10.80 18.13 -2.27
C GLN A 98 -11.36 16.74 -2.62
N LEU A 99 -10.87 15.68 -1.96
CA LEU A 99 -11.37 14.32 -2.12
C LEU A 99 -12.74 14.14 -1.46
N LEU A 100 -12.93 14.70 -0.25
CA LEU A 100 -14.21 14.69 0.44
C LEU A 100 -15.30 15.39 -0.39
N ASP A 101 -14.99 16.55 -0.97
CA ASP A 101 -15.88 17.27 -1.88
C ASP A 101 -16.23 16.43 -3.12
N ALA A 102 -15.22 15.79 -3.72
CA ALA A 102 -15.44 14.96 -4.91
C ALA A 102 -16.31 13.74 -4.60
N ILE A 103 -16.17 13.13 -3.42
CA ILE A 103 -17.00 12.01 -2.96
C ILE A 103 -18.42 12.47 -2.67
N ALA A 104 -18.60 13.58 -1.97
CA ALA A 104 -19.92 14.16 -1.68
C ALA A 104 -20.68 14.54 -2.95
N ALA A 105 -19.96 15.01 -3.98
CA ALA A 105 -20.51 15.36 -5.28
C ALA A 105 -20.62 14.16 -6.27
N LEU A 106 -20.20 12.95 -5.86
CA LEU A 106 -20.09 11.77 -6.74
C LEU A 106 -19.28 12.02 -8.02
N ALA A 107 -18.31 12.93 -7.96
CA ALA A 107 -17.53 13.40 -9.09
C ALA A 107 -16.35 12.44 -9.37
N GLU A 108 -16.65 11.27 -9.93
CA GLU A 108 -15.67 10.18 -10.16
C GLU A 108 -14.41 10.66 -10.86
N ARG A 109 -14.55 11.47 -11.92
CA ARG A 109 -13.42 11.98 -12.68
C ARG A 109 -12.50 12.88 -11.84
N ARG A 110 -13.08 13.78 -11.04
CA ARG A 110 -12.31 14.66 -10.14
C ARG A 110 -11.60 13.84 -9.06
N LEU A 111 -12.30 12.86 -8.48
CA LEU A 111 -11.73 11.91 -7.52
C LEU A 111 -10.54 11.15 -8.13
N ASP A 112 -10.69 10.63 -9.34
CA ASP A 112 -9.65 9.88 -10.04
C ASP A 112 -8.43 10.73 -10.39
N ASP A 113 -8.66 11.96 -10.87
CA ASP A 113 -7.60 12.91 -11.24
C ASP A 113 -6.77 13.31 -10.02
N LEU A 114 -7.42 13.67 -8.91
CA LEU A 114 -6.77 14.00 -7.63
C LEU A 114 -5.92 12.83 -7.12
N PHE A 115 -6.50 11.62 -7.12
CA PHE A 115 -5.81 10.43 -6.67
C PHE A 115 -4.63 10.06 -7.57
N ASN A 116 -4.78 10.14 -8.90
CA ASN A 116 -3.70 9.85 -9.84
C ASN A 116 -2.57 10.88 -9.73
N GLN A 117 -2.89 12.16 -9.52
CA GLN A 117 -1.89 13.18 -9.29
C GLN A 117 -1.06 12.85 -8.04
N ALA A 118 -1.72 12.52 -6.92
CA ALA A 118 -1.03 12.12 -5.69
C ALA A 118 -0.22 10.82 -5.88
N ALA A 119 -0.80 9.81 -6.52
CA ALA A 119 -0.14 8.53 -6.83
C ALA A 119 1.08 8.66 -7.74
N SER A 120 1.14 9.71 -8.57
CA SER A 120 2.31 10.02 -9.39
C SER A 120 3.45 10.67 -8.59
N LEU A 121 3.19 11.19 -7.39
CA LEU A 121 4.14 12.00 -6.63
C LEU A 121 4.63 11.32 -5.36
N TYR A 122 3.83 10.44 -4.77
CA TYR A 122 4.13 9.83 -3.48
C TYR A 122 4.20 8.30 -3.59
N PRO A 123 5.06 7.65 -2.78
CA PRO A 123 5.05 6.19 -2.63
C PRO A 123 3.71 5.67 -2.09
N VAL A 124 3.39 4.40 -2.37
CA VAL A 124 2.14 3.77 -1.92
C VAL A 124 2.00 3.80 -0.40
N ALA A 125 3.09 3.52 0.33
CA ALA A 125 3.10 3.59 1.79
C ALA A 125 2.67 4.97 2.32
N THR A 126 3.26 6.04 1.78
CA THR A 126 2.92 7.43 2.13
C THR A 126 1.45 7.75 1.81
N LEU A 127 0.94 7.28 0.67
CA LEU A 127 -0.47 7.51 0.29
C LEU A 127 -1.43 6.75 1.18
N CYS A 128 -1.12 5.51 1.56
CA CYS A 128 -1.95 4.78 2.51
C CYS A 128 -1.97 5.49 3.87
N GLU A 129 -0.79 5.86 4.39
CA GLU A 129 -0.65 6.44 5.73
C GLU A 129 -1.20 7.88 5.83
N LYS A 130 -0.80 8.76 4.90
CA LYS A 130 -1.09 10.19 5.00
C LYS A 130 -2.38 10.60 4.29
N LEU A 131 -2.87 9.80 3.34
CA LEU A 131 -4.05 10.14 2.53
C LEU A 131 -5.23 9.19 2.75
N LEU A 132 -5.12 7.93 2.36
CA LEU A 132 -6.28 7.04 2.29
C LEU A 132 -6.80 6.59 3.66
N GLN A 133 -5.92 6.26 4.62
CA GLN A 133 -6.36 5.88 5.96
C GLN A 133 -7.08 7.03 6.69
N PRO A 134 -6.52 8.27 6.77
CA PRO A 134 -7.24 9.38 7.38
C PRO A 134 -8.54 9.74 6.65
N LEU A 135 -8.55 9.63 5.31
CA LEU A 135 -9.76 9.86 4.51
C LEU A 135 -10.87 8.85 4.86
N LEU A 136 -10.54 7.56 4.93
CA LEU A 136 -11.48 6.50 5.32
C LEU A 136 -12.02 6.75 6.73
N GLN A 137 -11.16 7.06 7.70
CA GLN A 137 -11.59 7.36 9.07
C GLN A 137 -12.52 8.58 9.13
N HIS A 138 -12.23 9.63 8.35
CA HIS A 138 -13.10 10.80 8.27
C HIS A 138 -14.46 10.45 7.66
N LEU A 139 -14.48 9.72 6.54
CA LEU A 139 -15.71 9.28 5.88
C LEU A 139 -16.54 8.39 6.78
N GLU A 140 -15.92 7.44 7.49
CA GLU A 140 -16.61 6.56 8.44
C GLU A 140 -17.31 7.35 9.56
N ARG A 141 -16.67 8.40 10.09
CA ARG A 141 -17.29 9.29 11.09
C ARG A 141 -18.42 10.11 10.48
N ARG A 142 -18.19 10.71 9.31
CA ARG A 142 -19.18 11.52 8.58
C ARG A 142 -20.43 10.70 8.24
N TRP A 143 -20.27 9.45 7.83
CA TRP A 143 -21.38 8.60 7.40
C TRP A 143 -22.30 8.13 8.53
N GLN A 144 -21.94 8.35 9.81
CA GLN A 144 -22.79 7.97 10.93
C GLN A 144 -24.05 8.85 10.99
N GLY A 145 -25.19 8.26 10.63
CA GLY A 145 -26.51 8.91 10.77
C GLY A 145 -26.84 9.97 9.72
N GLN A 146 -26.00 10.17 8.70
CA GLN A 146 -26.24 11.17 7.66
C GLN A 146 -27.06 10.61 6.49
N PHE A 147 -28.02 11.41 6.00
CA PHE A 147 -28.70 11.14 4.74
C PHE A 147 -27.67 11.17 3.58
N GLY A 148 -27.77 10.22 2.65
CA GLY A 148 -26.81 10.09 1.55
C GLY A 148 -25.53 9.30 1.88
N ALA A 149 -25.26 9.00 3.14
CA ALA A 149 -24.05 8.27 3.56
C ALA A 149 -23.87 6.91 2.85
N ARG A 150 -24.96 6.15 2.68
CA ARG A 150 -24.92 4.86 1.97
C ARG A 150 -24.54 5.02 0.50
N MET A 151 -24.99 6.10 -0.15
CA MET A 151 -24.70 6.42 -1.54
C MET A 151 -23.23 6.81 -1.70
N GLU A 152 -22.73 7.75 -0.89
CA GLU A 152 -21.31 8.14 -0.88
C GLU A 152 -20.40 6.94 -0.62
N ARG A 153 -20.76 6.07 0.34
CA ARG A 153 -20.01 4.86 0.67
C ARG A 153 -19.96 3.87 -0.49
N ALA A 154 -21.11 3.58 -1.10
CA ALA A 154 -21.18 2.67 -2.24
C ALA A 154 -20.38 3.20 -3.43
N PHE A 155 -20.48 4.50 -3.72
CA PHE A 155 -19.70 5.18 -4.74
C PHE A 155 -18.19 5.06 -4.48
N PHE A 156 -17.73 5.49 -3.31
CA PHE A 156 -16.31 5.55 -2.99
C PHE A 156 -15.67 4.15 -2.94
N PHE A 157 -16.33 3.17 -2.31
CA PHE A 157 -15.78 1.81 -2.20
C PHE A 157 -15.74 1.10 -3.56
N SER A 158 -16.75 1.30 -4.41
CA SER A 158 -16.75 0.76 -5.77
C SER A 158 -15.64 1.35 -6.63
N TRP A 159 -15.44 2.67 -6.55
CA TRP A 159 -14.35 3.35 -7.25
C TRP A 159 -12.99 2.86 -6.73
N LEU A 160 -12.78 2.84 -5.39
CA LEU A 160 -11.51 2.47 -4.79
C LEU A 160 -11.12 1.04 -5.17
N ARG A 161 -12.06 0.10 -5.06
CA ARG A 161 -11.87 -1.29 -5.49
C ARG A 161 -11.47 -1.35 -6.95
N SER A 162 -12.21 -0.71 -7.84
CA SER A 162 -11.97 -0.79 -9.28
C SER A 162 -10.61 -0.19 -9.64
N LYS A 163 -10.26 0.93 -9.00
CA LYS A 163 -9.01 1.63 -9.20
C LYS A 163 -7.80 0.82 -8.77
N LEU A 164 -7.84 0.25 -7.56
CA LEU A 164 -6.75 -0.55 -7.02
C LEU A 164 -6.69 -1.93 -7.68
N GLY A 165 -7.83 -2.52 -8.00
CA GLY A 165 -7.94 -3.78 -8.75
C GLY A 165 -7.32 -3.71 -10.14
N ALA A 166 -7.59 -2.66 -10.90
CA ALA A 166 -6.98 -2.47 -12.21
C ALA A 166 -5.45 -2.32 -12.12
N ARG A 167 -4.95 -1.56 -11.13
CA ARG A 167 -3.51 -1.41 -10.89
C ARG A 167 -2.87 -2.73 -10.51
N LEU A 168 -3.46 -3.44 -9.56
CA LEU A 168 -2.99 -4.75 -9.12
C LEU A 168 -2.94 -5.73 -10.28
N TYR A 169 -4.02 -5.84 -11.06
CA TYR A 169 -4.07 -6.71 -12.24
C TYR A 169 -2.89 -6.44 -13.18
N HIS A 170 -2.67 -5.18 -13.57
CA HIS A 170 -1.57 -4.83 -14.47
C HIS A 170 -0.18 -5.07 -13.86
N GLN A 171 0.00 -4.84 -12.55
CA GLN A 171 1.27 -5.09 -11.86
C GLN A 171 1.60 -6.58 -11.73
N GLN A 172 0.57 -7.41 -11.56
CA GLN A 172 0.71 -8.83 -11.25
C GLN A 172 0.85 -9.72 -12.50
N ARG A 173 0.48 -9.22 -13.69
CA ARG A 173 0.52 -9.98 -14.97
C ARG A 173 1.86 -10.64 -15.32
N LEU A 174 2.98 -10.13 -14.81
CA LEU A 174 4.31 -10.64 -15.12
C LEU A 174 4.94 -11.41 -13.94
N GLN A 175 4.26 -11.49 -12.81
CA GLN A 175 4.79 -12.19 -11.64
C GLN A 175 4.51 -13.69 -11.76
N GLN A 176 5.43 -14.49 -11.24
CA GLN A 176 5.35 -15.96 -11.25
C GLN A 176 5.68 -16.49 -9.86
N GLY A 177 5.22 -17.70 -9.56
CA GLY A 177 5.46 -18.38 -8.28
C GLY A 177 4.22 -18.45 -7.40
N ALA A 178 4.44 -18.92 -6.17
CA ALA A 178 3.39 -19.11 -5.16
C ALA A 178 2.78 -17.77 -4.73
N PRO A 179 1.45 -17.60 -4.80
CA PRO A 179 0.79 -16.35 -4.43
C PRO A 179 0.62 -16.21 -2.91
N LEU A 180 0.59 -14.97 -2.46
CA LEU A 180 -0.01 -14.61 -1.16
C LEU A 180 -1.51 -14.41 -1.37
N LEU A 181 -2.34 -15.16 -0.63
CA LEU A 181 -3.79 -15.00 -0.70
C LEU A 181 -4.24 -13.87 0.23
N LEU A 182 -5.08 -12.97 -0.26
CA LEU A 182 -5.72 -11.92 0.52
C LEU A 182 -7.21 -12.21 0.57
N VAL A 183 -7.75 -12.54 1.73
CA VAL A 183 -9.14 -12.99 1.88
C VAL A 183 -9.90 -12.03 2.78
N ASN A 184 -11.04 -11.56 2.29
CA ASN A 184 -11.95 -10.74 3.07
C ASN A 184 -12.70 -11.60 4.09
N GLN A 185 -12.55 -11.35 5.38
CA GLN A 185 -13.36 -11.95 6.46
C GLN A 185 -14.29 -10.92 7.11
N SER A 186 -14.60 -9.84 6.39
CA SER A 186 -15.47 -8.76 6.83
C SER A 186 -16.88 -8.90 6.28
N GLU A 187 -17.87 -8.26 6.92
CA GLU A 187 -19.24 -8.18 6.41
C GLU A 187 -19.36 -7.31 5.13
N LEU A 188 -18.38 -6.44 4.87
CA LEU A 188 -18.36 -5.55 3.71
C LEU A 188 -17.74 -6.25 2.50
N SER A 189 -18.52 -6.45 1.43
CA SER A 189 -18.05 -7.11 0.18
C SER A 189 -17.00 -6.34 -0.62
N LEU A 190 -16.76 -5.06 -0.32
CA LEU A 190 -15.78 -4.17 -0.96
C LEU A 190 -14.90 -3.50 0.08
N GLU A 191 -14.37 -4.30 1.00
CA GLU A 191 -13.62 -3.83 2.14
C GLU A 191 -12.41 -2.97 1.70
N PRO A 192 -12.43 -1.64 1.93
CA PRO A 192 -11.43 -0.74 1.38
C PRO A 192 -10.01 -1.07 1.84
N ASN A 193 -9.86 -1.47 3.11
CA ASN A 193 -8.54 -1.74 3.69
C ASN A 193 -7.91 -3.06 3.20
N LEU A 194 -8.71 -4.04 2.78
CA LEU A 194 -8.20 -5.21 2.06
C LEU A 194 -7.54 -4.79 0.74
N TRP A 195 -8.15 -3.85 0.03
CA TRP A 195 -7.60 -3.29 -1.21
C TRP A 195 -6.40 -2.35 -0.96
N LEU A 196 -6.33 -1.68 0.20
CA LEU A 196 -5.09 -1.00 0.61
C LEU A 196 -3.96 -1.99 0.89
N CYS A 197 -4.24 -3.12 1.56
CA CYS A 197 -3.27 -4.20 1.71
C CYS A 197 -2.79 -4.70 0.35
N SER A 198 -3.71 -4.99 -0.59
CA SER A 198 -3.32 -5.51 -1.91
C SER A 198 -2.47 -4.52 -2.69
N TRP A 199 -2.74 -3.21 -2.59
CA TRP A 199 -1.92 -2.19 -3.26
C TRP A 199 -0.54 -2.02 -2.60
N LEU A 200 -0.46 -2.03 -1.27
CA LEU A 200 0.81 -1.96 -0.54
C LEU A 200 1.73 -3.15 -0.84
N LEU A 201 1.15 -4.34 -0.90
CA LEU A 201 1.85 -5.59 -1.15
C LEU A 201 2.19 -5.78 -2.63
N GLY A 202 1.31 -5.31 -3.53
CA GLY A 202 1.48 -5.41 -4.98
C GLY A 202 2.63 -4.59 -5.56
N SER A 203 3.34 -3.83 -4.71
CA SER A 203 4.60 -3.18 -5.06
C SER A 203 5.80 -4.13 -5.15
N GLY A 204 5.69 -5.34 -4.59
CA GLY A 204 6.73 -6.37 -4.62
C GLY A 204 6.67 -7.31 -5.84
N GLU A 205 7.52 -8.33 -5.82
CA GLU A 205 7.59 -9.37 -6.87
C GLU A 205 6.74 -10.60 -6.56
N VAL A 206 6.11 -10.65 -5.39
CA VAL A 206 5.26 -11.76 -4.97
C VAL A 206 3.88 -11.68 -5.66
N PRO A 207 3.43 -12.77 -6.30
CA PRO A 207 2.08 -12.86 -6.85
C PRO A 207 1.02 -12.69 -5.75
N LEU A 208 -0.05 -11.96 -6.02
CA LEU A 208 -1.17 -11.76 -5.10
C LEU A 208 -2.46 -12.28 -5.71
N GLN A 209 -3.25 -13.00 -4.91
CA GLN A 209 -4.60 -13.42 -5.26
C GLN A 209 -5.59 -12.89 -4.22
N VAL A 210 -6.50 -12.01 -4.65
CA VAL A 210 -7.50 -11.41 -3.76
C VAL A 210 -8.82 -12.17 -3.88
N PHE A 211 -9.41 -12.52 -2.74
CA PHE A 211 -10.77 -12.99 -2.59
C PHE A 211 -11.56 -11.90 -1.85
N ASP A 212 -12.44 -11.21 -2.57
CA ASP A 212 -13.28 -10.13 -2.05
C ASP A 212 -14.36 -10.61 -1.04
N TRP A 213 -14.49 -11.93 -0.88
CA TRP A 213 -15.50 -12.58 -0.05
C TRP A 213 -14.87 -13.55 0.96
N PRO A 214 -15.54 -13.82 2.09
CA PRO A 214 -15.11 -14.84 3.02
C PRO A 214 -15.14 -16.21 2.36
N LEU A 215 -14.08 -16.97 2.60
CA LEU A 215 -14.02 -18.38 2.23
C LEU A 215 -14.44 -19.24 3.43
N PRO A 216 -15.30 -20.24 3.24
CA PRO A 216 -15.59 -21.24 4.25
C PRO A 216 -14.31 -21.97 4.72
N PRO A 217 -14.28 -22.51 5.96
CA PRO A 217 -13.11 -23.19 6.52
C PRO A 217 -12.41 -24.22 5.61
N ALA A 218 -13.17 -25.19 5.08
CA ALA A 218 -12.60 -26.24 4.22
C ALA A 218 -12.15 -25.69 2.84
N GLU A 219 -12.78 -24.61 2.37
CA GLU A 219 -12.47 -24.00 1.09
C GLU A 219 -11.24 -23.08 1.16
N LEU A 220 -10.95 -22.49 2.31
CA LEU A 220 -9.72 -21.74 2.52
C LEU A 220 -8.50 -22.65 2.41
N ALA A 221 -8.52 -23.81 3.09
CA ALA A 221 -7.45 -24.80 2.99
C ALA A 221 -7.31 -25.34 1.54
N LEU A 222 -8.43 -25.65 0.89
CA LEU A 222 -8.43 -26.09 -0.51
C LEU A 222 -7.87 -25.01 -1.47
N ALA A 223 -8.18 -23.74 -1.23
CA ALA A 223 -7.63 -22.64 -2.02
C ALA A 223 -6.12 -22.51 -1.81
N CYS A 224 -5.64 -22.66 -0.57
CA CYS A 224 -4.21 -22.66 -0.27
C CYS A 224 -3.49 -23.80 -0.98
N GLU A 225 -4.05 -25.01 -0.97
CA GLU A 225 -3.49 -26.18 -1.65
C GLU A 225 -3.46 -25.98 -3.17
N ARG A 226 -4.61 -25.64 -3.78
CA ARG A 226 -4.74 -25.52 -5.24
C ARG A 226 -3.90 -24.42 -5.86
N LEU A 227 -3.70 -23.33 -5.11
CA LEU A 227 -2.90 -22.18 -5.57
C LEU A 227 -1.46 -22.27 -5.09
N GLU A 228 -1.09 -23.32 -4.35
CA GLU A 228 0.22 -23.46 -3.71
C GLU A 228 0.59 -22.20 -2.91
N ALA A 229 -0.37 -21.71 -2.12
CA ALA A 229 -0.26 -20.43 -1.43
C ALA A 229 0.95 -20.41 -0.49
N ARG A 230 1.77 -19.36 -0.60
CA ARG A 230 2.90 -19.16 0.31
C ARG A 230 2.49 -18.61 1.67
N GLY A 231 1.28 -18.05 1.77
CA GLY A 231 0.72 -17.48 2.98
C GLY A 231 -0.67 -16.90 2.74
N VAL A 232 -1.36 -16.56 3.82
CA VAL A 232 -2.69 -15.96 3.79
C VAL A 232 -2.71 -14.68 4.61
N LEU A 233 -3.28 -13.62 4.06
CA LEU A 233 -3.71 -12.43 4.78
C LEU A 233 -5.23 -12.49 4.92
N LEU A 234 -5.73 -12.66 6.13
CA LEU A 234 -7.16 -12.57 6.45
C LEU A 234 -7.45 -11.16 6.94
N TYR A 235 -8.35 -10.43 6.27
CA TYR A 235 -8.72 -9.09 6.70
C TYR A 235 -10.09 -9.06 7.39
N ALA A 236 -10.17 -8.49 8.59
CA ALA A 236 -11.41 -8.34 9.35
C ALA A 236 -11.58 -6.93 9.94
N SER A 237 -12.63 -6.22 9.50
CA SER A 237 -13.01 -4.88 10.01
C SER A 237 -13.93 -4.90 11.23
N HIS A 238 -14.46 -6.06 11.61
CA HIS A 238 -15.38 -6.23 12.74
C HIS A 238 -14.88 -7.32 13.68
N ARG A 239 -15.44 -7.37 14.90
CA ARG A 239 -15.11 -8.42 15.87
C ARG A 239 -15.39 -9.80 15.28
N LEU A 240 -14.41 -10.69 15.34
CA LEU A 240 -14.58 -12.09 14.99
C LEU A 240 -14.87 -12.92 16.25
N ASN A 241 -15.47 -14.10 16.09
CA ASN A 241 -15.48 -15.10 17.15
C ASN A 241 -14.12 -15.81 17.19
N PRO A 242 -13.26 -15.61 18.21
CA PRO A 242 -11.96 -16.25 18.27
C PRO A 242 -12.04 -17.79 18.26
N GLU A 243 -13.09 -18.37 18.85
CA GLU A 243 -13.30 -19.82 18.91
C GLU A 243 -13.53 -20.45 17.53
N HIS A 244 -13.95 -19.66 16.54
CA HIS A 244 -14.13 -20.13 15.16
C HIS A 244 -12.84 -20.10 14.35
N LEU A 245 -11.83 -19.34 14.79
CA LEU A 245 -10.57 -19.17 14.05
C LEU A 245 -9.79 -20.48 13.88
N PRO A 246 -9.65 -21.36 14.89
CA PRO A 246 -9.00 -22.66 14.71
C PRO A 246 -9.69 -23.53 13.66
N ARG A 247 -11.03 -23.45 13.56
CA ARG A 247 -11.80 -24.17 12.54
C ARG A 247 -11.56 -23.58 11.17
N LEU A 248 -11.63 -22.25 11.03
CA LEU A 248 -11.36 -21.54 9.76
C LEU A 248 -9.98 -21.86 9.20
N LEU A 249 -8.97 -21.97 10.07
CA LEU A 249 -7.59 -22.25 9.70
C LEU A 249 -7.24 -23.75 9.65
N ALA A 250 -8.22 -24.63 9.89
CA ALA A 250 -7.98 -26.07 9.87
C ALA A 250 -7.52 -26.52 8.48
N GLY A 251 -6.35 -27.16 8.42
CA GLY A 251 -5.74 -27.61 7.15
C GLY A 251 -4.95 -26.55 6.40
N VAL A 252 -4.90 -25.29 6.87
CA VAL A 252 -4.02 -24.26 6.32
C VAL A 252 -2.60 -24.49 6.83
N SER A 253 -1.70 -24.90 5.95
CA SER A 253 -0.31 -25.23 6.28
C SER A 253 0.67 -24.06 6.17
N CYS A 254 0.29 -23.00 5.47
CA CYS A 254 1.12 -21.80 5.28
C CYS A 254 0.88 -20.75 6.40
N PRO A 255 1.81 -19.81 6.62
CA PRO A 255 1.62 -18.74 7.60
C PRO A 255 0.39 -17.88 7.31
N VAL A 256 -0.29 -17.46 8.38
CA VAL A 256 -1.50 -16.64 8.30
C VAL A 256 -1.29 -15.33 9.03
N VAL A 257 -1.68 -14.21 8.44
CA VAL A 257 -1.71 -12.90 9.08
C VAL A 257 -3.16 -12.44 9.17
N LEU A 258 -3.68 -12.31 10.38
CA LEU A 258 -4.96 -11.64 10.62
C LEU A 258 -4.71 -10.14 10.70
N VAL A 259 -5.47 -9.37 9.92
CA VAL A 259 -5.27 -7.93 9.73
C VAL A 259 -6.57 -7.17 9.96
N GLY A 260 -6.47 -6.04 10.67
CA GLY A 260 -7.52 -5.04 10.76
C GLY A 260 -8.01 -4.76 12.18
N PRO A 261 -9.03 -3.90 12.34
CA PRO A 261 -9.59 -3.49 13.63
C PRO A 261 -9.96 -4.65 14.56
N ALA A 262 -10.36 -5.81 14.02
CA ALA A 262 -10.64 -7.00 14.83
C ALA A 262 -9.47 -7.38 15.76
N VAL A 263 -8.24 -7.27 15.25
CA VAL A 263 -7.01 -7.55 16.00
C VAL A 263 -6.82 -6.54 17.12
N GLU A 264 -7.01 -5.25 16.86
CA GLU A 264 -6.88 -4.21 17.88
C GLU A 264 -7.88 -4.42 19.03
N ILE A 265 -9.10 -4.85 18.70
CA ILE A 265 -10.18 -5.05 19.67
C ILE A 265 -10.00 -6.34 20.49
N GLN A 266 -9.41 -7.40 19.90
CA GLN A 266 -9.42 -8.76 20.46
C GLN A 266 -8.04 -9.44 20.50
N ARG A 267 -6.95 -8.66 20.52
CA ARG A 267 -5.57 -9.17 20.46
C ARG A 267 -5.29 -10.30 21.44
N GLU A 268 -5.55 -10.07 22.72
CA GLU A 268 -5.30 -11.03 23.80
C GLU A 268 -6.06 -12.35 23.58
N ALA A 269 -7.32 -12.26 23.10
CA ALA A 269 -8.13 -13.44 22.80
C ALA A 269 -7.54 -14.28 21.66
N PHE A 270 -7.00 -13.64 20.61
CA PHE A 270 -6.34 -14.36 19.52
C PHE A 270 -4.98 -14.95 19.94
N GLU A 271 -4.21 -14.23 20.77
CA GLU A 271 -2.92 -14.71 21.28
C GLU A 271 -3.10 -15.94 22.21
N THR A 272 -4.17 -15.95 23.01
CA THR A 272 -4.52 -17.07 23.90
C THR A 272 -4.81 -18.37 23.15
N LEU A 273 -5.25 -18.31 21.89
CA LEU A 273 -5.46 -19.51 21.07
C LEU A 273 -4.15 -20.24 20.71
N ALA A 274 -3.01 -19.57 20.84
CA ALA A 274 -1.67 -20.12 20.57
C ALA A 274 -1.56 -20.84 19.21
N LEU A 275 -2.24 -20.31 18.18
CA LEU A 275 -2.24 -20.90 16.84
C LEU A 275 -0.87 -20.73 16.17
N THR A 276 -0.19 -21.85 15.93
CA THR A 276 1.11 -21.88 15.25
C THR A 276 1.02 -21.19 13.88
N GLY A 277 1.91 -20.23 13.63
CA GLY A 277 1.99 -19.55 12.34
C GLY A 277 0.98 -18.41 12.14
N LEU A 278 0.13 -18.10 13.12
CA LEU A 278 -0.73 -16.92 13.12
C LEU A 278 0.06 -15.67 13.54
N LEU A 279 -0.04 -14.61 12.74
CA LEU A 279 0.47 -13.27 13.02
C LEU A 279 -0.70 -12.29 13.11
N LEU A 280 -0.52 -11.25 13.90
CA LEU A 280 -1.57 -10.27 14.19
C LEU A 280 -1.09 -8.86 13.83
N ALA A 281 -1.81 -8.19 12.93
CA ALA A 281 -1.58 -6.79 12.58
C ALA A 281 -2.88 -5.97 12.70
N SER A 282 -2.80 -4.79 13.30
CA SER A 282 -3.92 -3.86 13.42
C SER A 282 -4.11 -3.03 12.15
N THR A 283 -3.05 -2.84 11.34
CA THR A 283 -3.09 -1.98 10.14
C THR A 283 -2.50 -2.64 8.89
N PRO A 284 -2.88 -2.18 7.68
CA PRO A 284 -2.24 -2.61 6.43
C PRO A 284 -0.70 -2.42 6.38
N LEU A 285 -0.20 -1.34 6.99
CA LEU A 285 1.25 -1.06 7.03
C LEU A 285 1.99 -2.03 7.95
N GLU A 286 1.41 -2.32 9.13
CA GLU A 286 1.95 -3.32 10.05
C GLU A 286 1.93 -4.72 9.41
N ALA A 287 0.86 -5.07 8.72
CA ALA A 287 0.75 -6.35 8.00
C ALA A 287 1.88 -6.50 6.95
N ARG A 288 2.13 -5.46 6.15
CA ARG A 288 3.26 -5.45 5.20
C ARG A 288 4.60 -5.67 5.90
N ARG A 289 4.84 -5.01 7.03
CA ARG A 289 6.08 -5.17 7.81
C ARG A 289 6.25 -6.63 8.27
N LEU A 290 5.22 -7.20 8.92
CA LEU A 290 5.26 -8.57 9.44
C LEU A 290 5.46 -9.61 8.32
N LEU A 291 4.78 -9.43 7.18
CA LEU A 291 4.97 -10.30 6.01
C LEU A 291 6.41 -10.23 5.47
N GLY A 292 7.01 -9.04 5.47
CA GLY A 292 8.41 -8.85 5.09
C GLY A 292 9.38 -9.54 6.04
N GLU A 293 9.20 -9.36 7.36
CA GLU A 293 10.03 -10.00 8.41
C GLU A 293 9.98 -11.54 8.35
N ARG A 294 8.85 -12.10 7.90
CA ARG A 294 8.68 -13.54 7.69
C ARG A 294 9.14 -14.04 6.33
N GLY A 295 9.70 -13.18 5.48
CA GLY A 295 10.18 -13.54 4.14
C GLY A 295 9.05 -13.89 3.16
N LEU A 296 7.80 -13.55 3.46
CA LEU A 296 6.64 -13.83 2.61
C LEU A 296 6.51 -12.86 1.44
N LEU A 297 7.30 -11.77 1.44
CA LEU A 297 7.37 -10.77 0.37
C LEU A 297 8.65 -10.88 -0.48
N ASN A 298 9.51 -11.85 -0.18
CA ASN A 298 10.69 -12.15 -0.99
C ASN A 298 10.29 -13.09 -2.13
N PRO A 299 10.78 -12.91 -3.37
CA PRO A 299 10.46 -13.79 -4.49
C PRO A 299 10.76 -15.25 -4.15
#